data_AF-C4TET5-F1
#
_entry.id   AF-C4TET5-F1
#
_cell.length_a   1.000
_cell.length_b   1.000
_cell.length_c   1.000
_cell.angle_alpha   90.00
_cell.angle_beta   90.00
_cell.angle_gamma   90.00
#
_symmetry.space_group_name_H-M   'P 1'
#
loop_
_entity.id
_entity.type
_entity.pdbx_description
1 polymer ?
#
loop_
_entity_poly.entity_id
_entity_poly.type
_entity_poly.pdbx_seq_one_letter_code
_entity_poly.pdbx_strand_id
1 'polypeptide(L)'
;VVATHGGVAGLALDSCWGDIGTTGRVLFHAPYAFDASTFELWVPLLNGGCVVVAPEVDLDGAALSRLVGEHALTAVHVTAGLFRVLAQEAPDCFQGLQHVLTGGDVVPAEAVASVMDACPVVTVRHLYGPTETTLCATALALGPGAKVPSALPVGGPRDGVRVFVLDSFLRPVPVGVAGELYVAGSGVARGYLGRAALTAERFVACPYGGGRMYRTGDLVRWDRDGNLAFLGRADD
;
A
#
# COMPACT_ATOMS: atom_id res chain seq x y z
N VAL A 1 6.71 -15.16 4.86
CA VAL A 1 7.81 -14.34 4.28
C VAL A 1 8.73 -13.86 5.39
N VAL A 2 10.05 -13.80 5.18
CA VAL A 2 11.00 -13.29 6.20
C VAL A 2 11.42 -11.87 5.83
N ALA A 3 10.72 -10.87 6.38
CA ALA A 3 11.09 -9.46 6.23
C ALA A 3 12.39 -9.13 7.00
N THR A 4 12.97 -7.96 6.74
CA THR A 4 14.16 -7.48 7.46
C THR A 4 13.82 -6.26 8.31
N HIS A 5 14.55 -6.03 9.40
CA HIS A 5 14.47 -4.77 10.15
C HIS A 5 14.70 -3.56 9.23
N GLY A 6 15.63 -3.65 8.29
CA GLY A 6 15.86 -2.58 7.30
C GLY A 6 14.67 -2.34 6.38
N GLY A 7 13.96 -3.38 5.97
CA GLY A 7 12.72 -3.26 5.19
C GLY A 7 11.59 -2.62 6.00
N VAL A 8 11.43 -3.01 7.27
CA VAL A 8 10.44 -2.40 8.18
C VAL A 8 10.78 -0.94 8.47
N ALA A 9 12.04 -0.61 8.73
CA ALA A 9 12.48 0.77 8.94
C ALA A 9 12.34 1.62 7.66
N GLY A 10 12.68 1.05 6.50
CA GLY A 10 12.49 1.71 5.20
C GLY A 10 11.02 1.87 4.80
N LEU A 11 10.12 1.03 5.32
CA LEU A 11 8.69 1.31 5.28
C LEU A 11 8.35 2.45 6.23
N ALA A 12 8.69 2.33 7.50
CA ALA A 12 8.26 3.26 8.54
C ALA A 12 8.72 4.71 8.31
N LEU A 13 9.93 4.90 7.79
CA LEU A 13 10.57 6.21 7.63
C LEU A 13 10.41 6.79 6.22
N ASP A 14 9.54 6.20 5.40
CA ASP A 14 9.29 6.68 4.05
C ASP A 14 8.64 8.08 4.06
N SER A 15 9.11 8.97 3.18
CA SER A 15 8.60 10.34 3.11
C SER A 15 7.14 10.42 2.63
N CYS A 16 6.61 9.38 1.96
CA CYS A 16 5.23 9.38 1.47
C CYS A 16 4.15 9.34 2.57
N TRP A 17 4.54 9.00 3.80
CA TRP A 17 3.63 9.02 4.96
C TRP A 17 3.36 10.42 5.49
N GLY A 18 4.27 11.38 5.25
CA GLY A 18 4.12 12.75 5.72
C GLY A 18 3.78 12.84 7.21
N ASP A 19 2.72 13.54 7.54
CA ASP A 19 2.21 13.79 8.89
C ASP A 19 1.60 12.56 9.58
N ILE A 20 1.32 11.46 8.85
CA ILE A 20 0.96 10.17 9.47
C ILE A 20 2.06 9.71 10.42
N GLY A 21 3.33 9.86 10.02
CA GLY A 21 4.45 9.44 10.85
C GLY A 21 4.60 10.30 12.11
N THR A 22 4.63 11.63 11.94
CA THR A 22 5.09 12.54 13.01
C THR A 22 4.01 12.90 14.02
N THR A 23 2.77 13.05 13.56
CA THR A 23 1.63 13.52 14.37
C THR A 23 0.44 12.59 14.27
N GLY A 24 0.58 11.49 13.53
CA GLY A 24 -0.52 10.58 13.25
C GLY A 24 -0.99 9.82 14.48
N ARG A 25 -2.30 9.65 14.58
CA ARG A 25 -2.97 8.74 15.52
C ARG A 25 -3.59 7.64 14.68
N VAL A 26 -2.89 6.52 14.57
CA VAL A 26 -3.18 5.43 13.65
C VAL A 26 -3.90 4.31 14.37
N LEU A 27 -5.00 3.82 13.81
CA LEU A 27 -5.70 2.65 14.33
C LEU A 27 -4.90 1.38 14.01
N PHE A 28 -4.61 0.58 15.03
CA PHE A 28 -4.09 -0.78 14.89
C PHE A 28 -5.24 -1.77 15.07
N HIS A 29 -5.68 -2.35 13.95
CA HIS A 29 -6.78 -3.31 13.88
C HIS A 29 -6.49 -4.48 12.92
N ALA A 30 -5.52 -4.33 12.01
CA ALA A 30 -5.10 -5.42 11.15
C ALA A 30 -4.63 -6.60 12.00
N PRO A 31 -4.94 -7.85 11.60
CA PRO A 31 -4.37 -9.02 12.24
C PRO A 31 -2.85 -8.91 12.32
N TYR A 32 -2.25 -9.15 13.49
CA TYR A 32 -0.80 -9.00 13.70
C TYR A 32 0.06 -9.90 12.78
N ALA A 33 -0.54 -10.97 12.25
CA ALA A 33 0.09 -11.87 11.29
C ALA A 33 -0.03 -11.38 9.83
N PHE A 34 -0.85 -10.37 9.56
CA PHE A 34 -0.97 -9.72 8.27
C PHE A 34 -0.01 -8.53 8.20
N ASP A 35 0.62 -8.32 7.04
CA ASP A 35 1.71 -7.37 6.88
C ASP A 35 1.27 -5.90 7.02
N ALA A 36 -0.01 -5.58 6.83
CA ALA A 36 -0.57 -4.26 7.13
C ALA A 36 -0.33 -3.79 8.57
N SER A 37 -0.25 -4.73 9.52
CA SER A 37 0.13 -4.41 10.92
C SER A 37 1.51 -3.74 11.01
N THR A 38 2.38 -3.96 10.01
CA THR A 38 3.70 -3.31 9.94
C THR A 38 3.55 -1.79 9.79
N PHE A 39 2.60 -1.32 8.96
CA PHE A 39 2.30 0.10 8.83
C PHE A 39 1.66 0.63 10.11
N GLU A 40 0.60 -0.03 10.58
CA GLU A 40 -0.21 0.44 11.70
C GLU A 40 0.59 0.58 12.99
N LEU A 41 1.60 -0.27 13.19
CA LEU A 41 2.50 -0.19 14.34
C LEU A 41 3.71 0.71 14.08
N TRP A 42 4.50 0.43 13.05
CA TRP A 42 5.86 0.97 12.99
C TRP A 42 5.94 2.36 12.37
N VAL A 43 5.03 2.74 11.46
CA VAL A 43 5.00 4.12 10.93
C VAL A 43 4.79 5.13 12.05
N PRO A 44 3.73 5.05 12.89
CA PRO A 44 3.59 6.02 13.99
C PRO A 44 4.68 5.86 15.05
N LEU A 45 5.00 4.63 15.51
CA LEU A 45 5.92 4.45 16.64
C LEU A 45 7.36 4.88 16.35
N LEU A 46 7.83 4.74 15.11
CA LEU A 46 9.20 5.12 14.74
C LEU A 46 9.33 6.60 14.37
N ASN A 47 8.22 7.33 14.24
CA ASN A 47 8.20 8.75 13.86
C ASN A 47 7.63 9.67 14.96
N GLY A 48 7.25 9.14 16.13
CA GLY A 48 6.76 9.92 17.27
C GLY A 48 5.23 10.07 17.32
N GLY A 49 4.50 9.40 16.43
CA GLY A 49 3.05 9.31 16.44
C GLY A 49 2.51 8.36 17.52
N CYS A 50 1.21 8.07 17.42
CA CYS A 50 0.47 7.26 18.38
C CYS A 50 -0.24 6.10 17.68
N VAL A 51 -0.14 4.92 18.29
CA VAL A 51 -0.96 3.75 17.93
C VAL A 51 -2.16 3.69 18.86
N VAL A 52 -3.35 3.63 18.29
CA VAL A 52 -4.61 3.35 19.00
C VAL A 52 -4.97 1.90 18.71
N VAL A 53 -4.90 1.05 19.73
CA VAL A 53 -5.25 -0.38 19.57
C VAL A 53 -6.76 -0.52 19.52
N ALA A 54 -7.27 -1.12 18.45
CA ALA A 54 -8.69 -1.36 18.28
C ALA A 54 -9.21 -2.34 19.35
N PRO A 55 -10.45 -2.16 19.84
CA PRO A 55 -11.11 -3.19 20.63
C PRO A 55 -11.41 -4.42 19.76
N GLU A 56 -11.69 -5.57 20.39
CA GLU A 56 -12.12 -6.80 19.71
C GLU A 56 -13.55 -6.65 19.17
N VAL A 57 -13.71 -5.86 18.10
CA VAL A 57 -14.97 -5.64 17.39
C VAL A 57 -14.71 -5.63 15.89
N ASP A 58 -15.71 -6.02 15.10
CA ASP A 58 -15.68 -5.83 13.67
C ASP A 58 -15.68 -4.33 13.35
N LEU A 59 -14.79 -3.91 12.45
CA LEU A 59 -14.69 -2.50 12.05
C LEU A 59 -15.76 -2.19 11.00
N ASP A 60 -16.93 -1.73 11.47
CA ASP A 60 -17.98 -1.14 10.64
C ASP A 60 -17.92 0.41 10.65
N GLY A 61 -18.81 1.05 9.89
CA GLY A 61 -18.85 2.52 9.78
C GLY A 61 -19.15 3.23 11.11
N ALA A 62 -20.01 2.65 11.96
CA ALA A 62 -20.35 3.23 13.26
C ALA A 62 -19.18 3.09 14.24
N ALA A 63 -18.53 1.93 14.27
CA ALA A 63 -17.34 1.65 15.05
C ALA A 63 -16.19 2.57 14.63
N LEU A 64 -15.93 2.73 13.33
CA LEU A 64 -14.90 3.63 12.83
C LEU A 64 -15.19 5.08 13.22
N SER A 65 -16.40 5.58 12.97
CA SER A 65 -16.78 6.97 13.33
C SER A 65 -16.60 7.25 14.82
N ARG A 66 -17.03 6.30 15.67
CA ARG A 66 -16.84 6.38 17.12
C ARG A 66 -15.36 6.43 17.50
N LEU A 67 -14.54 5.53 16.96
CA LEU A 67 -13.11 5.48 17.24
C LEU A 67 -12.40 6.77 16.77
N VAL A 68 -12.80 7.32 15.62
CA VAL A 68 -12.29 8.61 15.12
C VAL A 68 -12.57 9.72 16.12
N GLY A 69 -13.81 9.82 16.62
CA GLY A 69 -14.20 10.83 17.61
C GLY A 69 -13.56 10.64 18.99
N GLU A 70 -13.59 9.42 19.54
CA GLU A 70 -13.11 9.11 20.90
C GLU A 70 -11.59 9.19 21.03
N HIS A 71 -10.87 8.79 19.98
CA HIS A 71 -9.42 8.70 20.02
C HIS A 71 -8.71 9.73 19.15
N ALA A 72 -9.44 10.64 18.52
CA ALA A 72 -8.92 11.63 17.58
C ALA A 72 -8.02 10.96 16.53
N LEU A 73 -8.51 9.87 15.91
CA LEU A 73 -7.75 9.20 14.85
C LEU A 73 -7.51 10.17 13.71
N THR A 74 -6.31 10.11 13.12
CA THR A 74 -5.98 10.92 11.94
C THR A 74 -5.73 10.06 10.71
N ALA A 75 -5.41 8.77 10.90
CA ALA A 75 -5.20 7.84 9.82
C ALA A 75 -5.76 6.44 10.11
N VAL A 76 -6.28 5.79 9.08
CA VAL A 76 -6.68 4.38 9.11
C VAL A 76 -6.21 3.70 7.83
N HIS A 77 -5.77 2.44 7.94
CA HIS A 77 -5.58 1.56 6.80
C HIS A 77 -6.70 0.52 6.79
N VAL A 78 -7.37 0.32 5.65
CA VAL A 78 -8.41 -0.72 5.48
C VAL A 78 -8.18 -1.47 4.17
N THR A 79 -8.38 -2.79 4.16
CA THR A 79 -8.27 -3.58 2.93
C THR A 79 -9.23 -3.06 1.85
N ALA A 80 -8.91 -3.26 0.58
CA ALA A 80 -9.75 -2.81 -0.54
C ALA A 80 -11.20 -3.30 -0.42
N GLY A 81 -11.40 -4.53 0.06
CA GLY A 81 -12.73 -5.09 0.32
C GLY A 81 -13.51 -4.33 1.39
N LEU A 82 -12.89 -4.05 2.54
CA LEU A 82 -13.53 -3.29 3.62
C LEU A 82 -13.74 -1.83 3.23
N PHE A 83 -12.75 -1.21 2.58
CA PHE A 83 -12.86 0.15 2.04
C PHE A 83 -14.07 0.29 1.12
N ARG A 84 -14.26 -0.66 0.20
CA ARG A 84 -15.42 -0.68 -0.71
C ARG A 84 -16.75 -0.74 0.05
N VAL A 85 -16.87 -1.61 1.05
CA VAL A 85 -18.09 -1.74 1.86
C VAL A 85 -18.38 -0.43 2.60
N LEU A 86 -17.39 0.12 3.31
CA LEU A 86 -17.54 1.37 4.05
C LEU A 86 -17.88 2.54 3.13
N ALA A 87 -17.20 2.67 1.99
CA ALA A 87 -17.47 3.72 1.00
C ALA A 87 -18.88 3.64 0.39
N GLN A 88 -19.48 2.45 0.34
CA GLN A 88 -20.82 2.22 -0.19
C GLN A 88 -21.90 2.44 0.87
N GLU A 89 -21.67 2.01 2.11
CA GLU A 89 -22.69 2.01 3.16
C GLU A 89 -22.66 3.27 4.04
N ALA A 90 -21.48 3.80 4.33
CA ALA A 90 -21.27 4.94 5.23
C ALA A 90 -19.98 5.71 4.88
N PRO A 91 -19.87 6.35 3.70
CA PRO A 91 -18.63 7.03 3.28
C PRO A 91 -18.20 8.19 4.21
N ASP A 92 -19.14 8.75 4.96
CA ASP A 92 -18.91 9.76 6.00
C ASP A 92 -18.29 9.18 7.28
N CYS A 93 -18.17 7.85 7.42
CA CYS A 93 -17.51 7.24 8.57
C CYS A 93 -16.01 7.58 8.67
N PHE A 94 -15.42 8.03 7.56
CA PHE A 94 -14.04 8.51 7.52
C PHE A 94 -13.90 9.99 7.91
N GLN A 95 -15.01 10.69 8.19
CA GLN A 95 -15.00 12.11 8.50
C GLN A 95 -14.16 12.38 9.76
N GLY A 96 -13.26 13.35 9.67
CA GLY A 96 -12.30 13.68 10.74
C GLY A 96 -10.91 13.06 10.53
N LEU A 97 -10.79 12.03 9.68
CA LEU A 97 -9.49 11.51 9.26
C LEU A 97 -8.82 12.46 8.25
N GLN A 98 -7.51 12.56 8.34
CA GLN A 98 -6.66 13.23 7.35
C GLN A 98 -6.23 12.25 6.26
N HIS A 99 -6.08 10.97 6.61
CA HIS A 99 -5.53 9.95 5.74
C HIS A 99 -6.34 8.65 5.79
N VAL A 100 -6.78 8.17 4.64
CA VAL A 100 -7.38 6.84 4.49
C VAL A 100 -6.52 6.05 3.53
N LEU A 101 -5.94 4.95 4.00
CA LEU A 101 -5.08 4.08 3.21
C LEU A 101 -5.84 2.81 2.84
N THR A 102 -5.70 2.36 1.61
CA THR A 102 -6.34 1.12 1.15
C THR A 102 -5.52 0.41 0.08
N GLY A 103 -5.69 -0.89 -0.05
CA GLY A 103 -4.94 -1.73 -0.98
C GLY A 103 -5.15 -3.22 -0.71
N GLY A 104 -4.27 -4.03 -1.29
CA GLY A 104 -4.29 -5.49 -1.17
C GLY A 104 -5.23 -6.20 -2.16
N ASP A 105 -6.02 -5.45 -2.92
CA ASP A 105 -6.81 -5.91 -4.08
C ASP A 105 -7.11 -4.68 -4.97
N VAL A 106 -7.84 -4.86 -6.06
CA VAL A 106 -8.33 -3.77 -6.92
C VAL A 106 -9.25 -2.85 -6.12
N VAL A 107 -8.81 -1.61 -5.92
CA VAL A 107 -9.60 -0.55 -5.27
C VAL A 107 -10.49 0.13 -6.31
N PRO A 108 -11.83 0.13 -6.14
CA PRO A 108 -12.73 0.78 -7.09
C PRO A 108 -12.59 2.31 -7.05
N ALA A 109 -12.51 2.94 -8.22
CA ALA A 109 -12.37 4.39 -8.33
C ALA A 109 -13.61 5.12 -7.78
N GLU A 110 -14.79 4.55 -7.98
CA GLU A 110 -16.06 5.08 -7.46
C GLU A 110 -16.11 5.07 -5.93
N ALA A 111 -15.49 4.10 -5.27
CA ALA A 111 -15.41 4.06 -3.81
C ALA A 111 -14.50 5.19 -3.29
N VAL A 112 -13.38 5.45 -3.97
CA VAL A 112 -12.51 6.57 -3.63
C VAL A 112 -13.20 7.91 -3.86
N ALA A 113 -13.92 8.08 -4.97
CA ALA A 113 -14.72 9.28 -5.22
C ALA A 113 -15.78 9.50 -4.14
N SER A 114 -16.53 8.46 -3.76
CA SER A 114 -17.54 8.51 -2.69
C SER A 114 -16.96 9.01 -1.37
N VAL A 115 -15.80 8.46 -0.97
CA VAL A 115 -15.13 8.87 0.29
C VAL A 115 -14.60 10.31 0.20
N MET A 116 -14.00 10.70 -0.92
CA MET A 116 -13.47 12.07 -1.09
C MET A 116 -14.59 13.12 -1.15
N ASP A 117 -15.74 12.79 -1.73
CA ASP A 117 -16.92 13.66 -1.76
C ASP A 117 -17.54 13.82 -0.37
N ALA A 118 -17.64 12.73 0.40
CA ALA A 118 -18.16 12.75 1.78
C ALA A 118 -17.17 13.37 2.78
N CYS A 119 -15.87 13.26 2.53
CA CYS A 119 -14.79 13.72 3.41
C CYS A 119 -13.83 14.68 2.66
N PRO A 120 -14.20 15.96 2.42
CA PRO A 120 -13.47 16.83 1.50
C PRO A 120 -12.01 17.15 1.86
N VAL A 121 -11.60 16.91 3.10
CA VAL A 121 -10.24 17.17 3.60
C VAL A 121 -9.35 15.93 3.62
N VAL A 122 -9.88 14.76 3.23
CA VAL A 122 -9.15 13.50 3.31
C VAL A 122 -8.15 13.37 2.17
N THR A 123 -7.01 12.74 2.46
CA THR A 123 -6.12 12.18 1.46
C THR A 123 -6.31 10.67 1.41
N VAL A 124 -6.78 10.14 0.27
CA VAL A 124 -6.86 8.69 0.06
C VAL A 124 -5.54 8.20 -0.53
N ARG A 125 -4.92 7.19 0.09
CA ARG A 125 -3.72 6.52 -0.43
C ARG A 125 -4.05 5.11 -0.90
N HIS A 126 -3.82 4.83 -2.17
CA HIS A 126 -3.86 3.49 -2.72
C HIS A 126 -2.46 2.88 -2.63
N LEU A 127 -2.34 1.78 -1.89
CA LEU A 127 -1.10 1.07 -1.64
C LEU A 127 -1.07 -0.23 -2.44
N TYR A 128 0.07 -0.51 -3.07
CA TYR A 128 0.30 -1.78 -3.72
C TYR A 128 1.64 -2.36 -3.29
N GLY A 129 1.61 -3.64 -2.96
CA GLY A 129 2.78 -4.48 -2.88
C GLY A 129 2.44 -5.85 -2.31
N PRO A 130 3.14 -6.88 -2.75
CA PRO A 130 3.05 -8.19 -2.12
C PRO A 130 3.86 -8.20 -0.82
N THR A 131 3.55 -9.14 0.09
CA THR A 131 4.22 -9.28 1.40
C THR A 131 5.75 -9.40 1.29
N GLU A 132 6.25 -9.95 0.20
CA GLU A 132 7.66 -10.08 -0.17
C GLU A 132 8.39 -8.74 -0.34
N THR A 133 7.65 -7.63 -0.38
CA THR A 133 8.15 -6.26 -0.52
C THR A 133 7.94 -5.41 0.75
N THR A 134 7.55 -6.03 1.87
CA THR A 134 7.27 -5.38 3.16
C THR A 134 6.10 -4.38 3.04
N LEU A 135 4.89 -4.93 3.02
CA LEU A 135 3.60 -4.24 2.85
C LEU A 135 3.36 -3.65 1.46
N CYS A 136 4.10 -2.60 1.09
CA CYS A 136 3.86 -1.89 -0.16
C CYS A 136 5.17 -1.46 -0.84
N ALA A 137 5.22 -1.66 -2.15
CA ALA A 137 6.30 -1.21 -3.02
C ALA A 137 5.97 0.14 -3.66
N THR A 138 4.69 0.39 -3.95
CA THR A 138 4.21 1.59 -4.61
C THR A 138 3.02 2.20 -3.89
N ALA A 139 2.83 3.49 -4.09
CA ALA A 139 1.72 4.23 -3.54
C ALA A 139 1.24 5.31 -4.52
N LEU A 140 -0.06 5.58 -4.47
CA LEU A 140 -0.72 6.74 -5.09
C LEU A 140 -1.44 7.52 -4.00
N ALA A 141 -1.24 8.83 -3.93
CA ALA A 141 -1.98 9.70 -3.02
C ALA A 141 -2.91 10.63 -3.80
N LEU A 142 -4.18 10.65 -3.43
CA LEU A 142 -5.21 11.54 -3.95
C LEU A 142 -5.64 12.46 -2.80
N GLY A 143 -5.08 13.69 -2.80
CA GLY A 143 -5.37 14.70 -1.80
C GLY A 143 -6.69 15.43 -2.02
N PRO A 144 -7.07 16.34 -1.11
CA PRO A 144 -8.27 17.16 -1.20
C PRO A 144 -8.45 17.82 -2.57
N GLY A 145 -9.62 17.62 -3.18
CA GLY A 145 -9.96 18.19 -4.50
C GLY A 145 -9.25 17.54 -5.69
N ALA A 146 -8.46 16.47 -5.50
CA ALA A 146 -7.87 15.74 -6.61
C ALA A 146 -8.96 15.05 -7.44
N LYS A 147 -8.78 15.04 -8.76
CA LYS A 147 -9.67 14.33 -9.67
C LYS A 147 -9.37 12.83 -9.59
N VAL A 148 -10.36 12.04 -9.20
CA VAL A 148 -10.25 10.58 -9.19
C VAL A 148 -10.23 10.05 -10.64
N PRO A 149 -9.23 9.26 -11.05
CA PRO A 149 -9.20 8.66 -12.39
C PRO A 149 -10.28 7.58 -12.52
N SER A 150 -10.66 7.23 -13.76
CA SER A 150 -11.68 6.19 -14.01
C SER A 150 -11.25 4.79 -13.55
N ALA A 151 -9.94 4.56 -13.44
CA ALA A 151 -9.35 3.36 -12.86
C ALA A 151 -8.14 3.81 -12.04
N LEU A 152 -8.00 3.28 -10.82
CA LEU A 152 -6.88 3.66 -9.97
C LEU A 152 -5.60 2.97 -10.42
N PRO A 153 -4.53 3.73 -10.76
CA PRO A 153 -3.22 3.14 -10.88
C PRO A 153 -2.73 2.71 -9.49
N VAL A 154 -1.74 1.81 -9.48
CA VAL A 154 -1.01 1.42 -8.28
C VAL A 154 0.12 2.39 -7.92
N GLY A 155 0.18 3.53 -8.63
CA GLY A 155 1.06 4.65 -8.32
C GLY A 155 2.52 4.42 -8.69
N GLY A 156 3.42 5.09 -7.97
CA GLY A 156 4.87 5.06 -8.18
C GLY A 156 5.63 4.45 -7.01
N PRO A 157 6.93 4.13 -7.20
CA PRO A 157 7.74 3.51 -6.16
C PRO A 157 7.95 4.43 -4.95
N ARG A 158 7.97 3.79 -3.79
CA ARG A 158 8.36 4.36 -2.49
C ARG A 158 9.85 4.67 -2.38
N ASP A 159 10.26 5.36 -1.32
CA ASP A 159 11.66 5.73 -1.09
C ASP A 159 12.58 4.51 -1.00
N GLY A 160 13.65 4.54 -1.80
CA GLY A 160 14.61 3.44 -1.88
C GLY A 160 14.06 2.15 -2.52
N VAL A 161 12.80 2.13 -2.95
CA VAL A 161 12.20 1.06 -3.75
C VAL A 161 12.46 1.34 -5.22
N ARG A 162 12.77 0.29 -5.98
CA ARG A 162 12.87 0.34 -7.44
C ARG A 162 11.87 -0.64 -8.02
N VAL A 163 11.17 -0.23 -9.07
CA VAL A 163 10.22 -1.08 -9.78
C VAL A 163 10.58 -1.14 -11.24
N PHE A 164 10.42 -2.32 -11.84
CA PHE A 164 10.71 -2.57 -13.25
C PHE A 164 9.54 -3.27 -13.91
N VAL A 165 9.19 -2.86 -15.12
CA VAL A 165 8.21 -3.52 -15.96
C VAL A 165 8.99 -4.21 -17.09
N LEU A 166 9.06 -5.53 -17.04
CA LEU A 166 9.99 -6.31 -17.86
C LEU A 166 9.26 -7.27 -18.81
N ASP A 167 9.87 -7.54 -19.95
CA ASP A 167 9.47 -8.64 -20.84
C ASP A 167 10.01 -10.00 -20.37
N SER A 168 9.69 -11.07 -21.11
CA SER A 168 10.14 -12.44 -20.81
C SER A 168 11.66 -12.65 -20.90
N PHE A 169 12.39 -11.70 -21.45
CA PHE A 169 13.86 -11.68 -21.52
C PHE A 169 14.48 -10.77 -20.46
N LEU A 170 13.69 -10.35 -19.47
CA LEU A 170 14.04 -9.41 -18.41
C LEU A 170 14.44 -8.02 -18.92
N ARG A 171 14.01 -7.60 -20.12
CA ARG A 171 14.32 -6.27 -20.69
C ARG A 171 13.20 -5.28 -20.34
N PRO A 172 13.51 -4.00 -20.05
CA PRO A 172 12.47 -3.03 -19.72
C PRO A 172 11.60 -2.74 -20.93
N VAL A 173 10.28 -2.73 -20.74
CA VAL A 173 9.33 -2.40 -21.81
C VAL A 173 9.10 -0.88 -21.90
N PRO A 174 8.75 -0.34 -23.08
CA PRO A 174 8.41 1.07 -23.23
C PRO A 174 7.15 1.48 -22.44
N VAL A 175 7.00 2.80 -22.18
CA VAL A 175 5.77 3.36 -21.60
C VAL A 175 4.55 2.95 -22.42
N GLY A 176 3.48 2.54 -21.73
CA GLY A 176 2.24 2.06 -22.33
C GLY A 176 2.23 0.59 -22.73
N VAL A 177 3.38 -0.09 -22.74
CA VAL A 177 3.49 -1.52 -23.06
C VAL A 177 3.36 -2.36 -21.78
N ALA A 178 2.59 -3.43 -21.86
CA ALA A 178 2.43 -4.37 -20.75
C ALA A 178 3.70 -5.21 -20.54
N GLY A 179 4.04 -5.46 -19.29
CA GLY A 179 5.10 -6.38 -18.88
C GLY A 179 4.89 -6.84 -17.44
N GLU A 180 5.74 -7.76 -16.99
CA GLU A 180 5.68 -8.27 -15.63
C GLU A 180 6.39 -7.31 -14.66
N LEU A 181 5.79 -7.11 -13.48
CA LEU A 181 6.33 -6.24 -12.45
C LEU A 181 7.38 -6.96 -11.60
N TYR A 182 8.52 -6.28 -11.42
CA TYR A 182 9.60 -6.68 -10.53
C TYR A 182 9.91 -5.57 -9.54
N VAL A 183 10.14 -5.92 -8.28
CA VAL A 183 10.45 -4.97 -7.21
C VAL A 183 11.84 -5.23 -6.63
N ALA A 184 12.68 -4.20 -6.53
CA ALA A 184 14.02 -4.26 -5.98
C ALA A 184 14.26 -3.17 -4.93
N GLY A 185 15.36 -3.28 -4.19
CA GLY A 185 15.77 -2.25 -3.23
C GLY A 185 15.15 -2.44 -1.84
N SER A 186 14.76 -1.33 -1.21
CA SER A 186 14.14 -1.31 0.11
C SER A 186 12.87 -2.18 0.15
N GLY A 187 12.59 -2.79 1.30
CA GLY A 187 11.40 -3.64 1.48
C GLY A 187 11.52 -5.08 0.94
N VAL A 188 12.45 -5.39 0.03
CA VAL A 188 12.61 -6.77 -0.47
C VAL A 188 13.02 -7.73 0.65
N ALA A 189 12.18 -8.73 0.89
CA ALA A 189 12.34 -9.72 1.95
C ALA A 189 13.59 -10.60 1.76
N ARG A 190 14.00 -11.29 2.83
CA ARG A 190 15.05 -12.33 2.75
C ARG A 190 14.61 -13.50 1.87
N GLY A 191 13.33 -13.82 1.88
CA GLY A 191 12.75 -14.93 1.14
C GLY A 191 11.67 -15.66 1.94
N TYR A 192 11.47 -16.93 1.61
CA TYR A 192 10.53 -17.81 2.27
C TYR A 192 11.28 -18.75 3.24
N LEU A 193 10.89 -18.71 4.52
CA LEU A 193 11.52 -19.53 5.56
C LEU A 193 11.43 -21.02 5.22
N GLY A 194 12.57 -21.71 5.21
CA GLY A 194 12.64 -23.15 4.92
C GLY A 194 12.32 -23.53 3.46
N ARG A 195 12.21 -22.56 2.54
CA ARG A 195 11.77 -22.78 1.14
C ARG A 195 12.77 -22.16 0.17
N ALA A 196 14.00 -22.67 0.16
CA ALA A 196 15.10 -22.12 -0.63
C ALA A 196 14.84 -22.15 -2.15
N ALA A 197 14.26 -23.23 -2.69
CA ALA A 197 13.96 -23.34 -4.12
C ALA A 197 12.95 -22.27 -4.58
N LEU A 198 11.83 -22.14 -3.87
CA LEU A 198 10.82 -21.11 -4.15
C LEU A 198 11.40 -19.69 -3.97
N THR A 199 12.29 -19.52 -2.98
CA THR A 199 12.99 -18.25 -2.79
C THR A 199 13.86 -17.91 -4.00
N ALA A 200 14.64 -18.86 -4.51
CA ALA A 200 15.49 -18.64 -5.68
C ALA A 200 14.69 -18.39 -6.97
N GLU A 201 13.50 -18.99 -7.09
CA GLU A 201 12.59 -18.78 -8.22
C GLU A 201 12.01 -17.35 -8.25
N ARG A 202 11.63 -16.81 -7.09
CA ARG A 202 10.94 -15.51 -6.99
C ARG A 202 11.86 -14.34 -6.68
N PHE A 203 12.94 -14.53 -5.92
CA PHE A 203 13.91 -13.49 -5.54
C PHE A 203 15.18 -13.61 -6.39
N VAL A 204 15.08 -13.18 -7.64
CA VAL A 204 16.11 -13.34 -8.67
C VAL A 204 17.16 -12.23 -8.62
N ALA A 205 18.30 -12.43 -9.28
CA ALA A 205 19.34 -11.41 -9.40
C ALA A 205 18.82 -10.19 -10.20
N CYS A 206 19.12 -8.98 -9.72
CA CYS A 206 18.75 -7.75 -10.42
C CYS A 206 19.85 -7.35 -11.43
N PRO A 207 19.57 -7.32 -12.75
CA PRO A 207 20.57 -6.91 -13.75
C PRO A 207 20.79 -5.38 -13.80
N TYR A 208 20.00 -4.59 -13.07
CA TYR A 208 19.95 -3.11 -13.13
C TYR A 208 20.59 -2.42 -11.92
N GLY A 209 21.68 -2.95 -11.38
CA GLY A 209 22.43 -2.31 -10.30
C GLY A 209 22.50 -3.12 -8.99
N GLY A 210 22.77 -4.42 -9.12
CA GLY A 210 23.14 -5.29 -8.00
C GLY A 210 21.99 -5.66 -7.06
N GLY A 211 22.22 -6.67 -6.22
CA GLY A 211 21.22 -7.19 -5.29
C GLY A 211 20.18 -8.09 -5.97
N ARG A 212 19.00 -8.19 -5.33
CA ARG A 212 17.89 -9.06 -5.77
C ARG A 212 16.68 -8.21 -6.14
N MET A 213 15.85 -8.76 -7.02
CA MET A 213 14.50 -8.28 -7.29
C MET A 213 13.50 -9.41 -7.05
N TYR A 214 12.32 -9.07 -6.55
CA TYR A 214 11.19 -9.96 -6.38
C TYR A 214 10.31 -9.92 -7.64
N ARG A 215 10.04 -11.09 -8.22
CA ARG A 215 9.11 -11.31 -9.33
C ARG A 215 7.69 -11.40 -8.79
N THR A 216 6.83 -10.41 -9.05
CA THR A 216 5.51 -10.33 -8.41
C THR A 216 4.48 -11.28 -9.05
N GLY A 217 4.67 -11.64 -10.32
CA GLY A 217 3.66 -12.32 -11.13
C GLY A 217 2.52 -11.41 -11.59
N ASP A 218 2.63 -10.09 -11.40
CA ASP A 218 1.62 -9.13 -11.83
C ASP A 218 1.98 -8.51 -13.17
N LEU A 219 0.98 -8.37 -14.05
CA LEU A 219 1.09 -7.63 -15.30
C LEU A 219 0.70 -6.18 -15.08
N VAL A 220 1.59 -5.27 -15.50
CA VAL A 220 1.41 -3.83 -15.35
C VAL A 220 1.90 -3.10 -16.60
N ARG A 221 1.57 -1.81 -16.70
CA ARG A 221 2.19 -0.89 -17.66
C ARG A 221 2.39 0.47 -17.04
N TRP A 222 3.42 1.17 -17.47
CA TRP A 222 3.57 2.60 -17.18
C TRP A 222 2.57 3.42 -17.99
N ASP A 223 1.92 4.38 -17.36
CA ASP A 223 1.24 5.46 -18.06
C ASP A 223 2.19 6.64 -18.36
N ARG A 224 1.66 7.67 -19.02
CA ARG A 224 2.45 8.85 -19.41
C ARG A 224 2.77 9.77 -18.23
N ASP A 225 2.06 9.63 -17.13
CA ASP A 225 2.22 10.43 -15.91
C ASP A 225 3.20 9.76 -14.92
N GLY A 226 3.75 8.59 -15.30
CA GLY A 226 4.72 7.86 -14.49
C GLY A 226 4.07 7.01 -13.40
N ASN A 227 2.79 6.65 -13.53
CA ASN A 227 2.15 5.69 -12.64
C ASN A 227 2.10 4.29 -13.28
N LEU A 228 2.08 3.27 -12.45
CA LEU A 228 1.82 1.90 -12.85
C LEU A 228 0.32 1.63 -12.87
N ALA A 229 -0.19 1.14 -13.99
CA ALA A 229 -1.53 0.60 -14.10
C ALA A 229 -1.48 -0.93 -14.00
N PHE A 230 -2.23 -1.49 -13.04
CA PHE A 230 -2.39 -2.95 -12.89
C PHE A 230 -3.31 -3.50 -13.99
N LEU A 231 -2.93 -4.63 -14.58
CA LEU A 231 -3.64 -5.26 -15.70
C LEU A 231 -4.16 -6.67 -15.37
N GLY A 232 -3.67 -7.27 -14.28
CA GLY A 232 -4.01 -8.64 -13.88
C GLY A 232 -2.78 -9.44 -13.48
N ARG A 233 -2.95 -10.74 -13.37
CA ARG A 233 -1.90 -11.70 -13.05
C ARG A 233 -1.33 -12.33 -14.33
N ALA A 234 -0.05 -12.69 -14.29
CA ALA A 234 0.61 -13.44 -15.36
C ALA A 234 0.35 -14.95 -15.26
N ASP A 235 -0.11 -15.42 -14.10
CA ASP A 235 -0.41 -16.83 -13.79
C ASP A 235 -1.91 -17.19 -13.82
N ASP A 236 -2.78 -16.24 -14.17
CA ASP A 236 -4.22 -16.45 -14.41
C ASP A 236 -4.53 -16.89 -15.85
#